data_AF-A0A7C4JAZ3-F1
#
_entry.id   AF-A0A7C4JAZ3-F1
#
_cell.length_a   1.000
_cell.length_b   1.000
_cell.length_c   1.000
_cell.angle_alpha   90.00
_cell.angle_beta   90.00
_cell.angle_gamma   90.00
#
_symmetry.space_group_name_H-M   'P 1'
#
loop_
_entity.id
_entity.type
_entity.pdbx_description
1 polymer ?
#
loop_
_entity_poly.entity_id
_entity_poly.type
_entity_poly.pdbx_seq_one_letter_code
_entity_poly.pdbx_strand_id
1 'polypeptide(L)'
;MGDERLKVWMIAGTLLALLIILPALAIFFASGWVKLAGQIVLSIIFGLIAAVFLLFSYICIRAQAKKWGMSLLLAAIVLAFLIYAIWMGVPFV
;
A
#
# COMPACT_ATOMS: atom_id res chain seq x y z
N MET A 1 -11.63 -29.84 2.53
CA MET A 1 -11.39 -28.63 3.36
C MET A 1 -10.19 -27.77 2.90
N GLY A 2 -9.26 -28.26 2.07
CA GLY A 2 -8.15 -27.44 1.54
C GLY A 2 -8.55 -26.48 0.41
N ASP A 3 -9.41 -26.92 -0.52
CA ASP A 3 -9.75 -26.15 -1.72
C ASP A 3 -10.59 -24.89 -1.46
N GLU A 4 -11.52 -24.92 -0.51
CA GLU A 4 -12.31 -23.73 -0.18
C GLU A 4 -11.46 -22.62 0.43
N ARG A 5 -10.48 -22.95 1.28
CA ARG A 5 -9.55 -21.96 1.83
C ARG A 5 -8.71 -21.34 0.72
N LEU A 6 -8.19 -22.15 -0.20
CA LEU A 6 -7.43 -21.68 -1.37
C LEU A 6 -8.27 -20.74 -2.24
N LYS A 7 -9.51 -21.10 -2.54
CA LYS A 7 -10.44 -20.24 -3.29
C LYS A 7 -10.68 -18.90 -2.57
N VAL A 8 -10.90 -18.92 -1.26
CA VAL A 8 -11.07 -17.69 -0.47
C VAL A 8 -9.82 -16.81 -0.50
N TRP A 9 -8.63 -17.39 -0.35
CA TRP A 9 -7.37 -16.64 -0.45
C TRP A 9 -7.14 -16.06 -1.84
N MET A 10 -7.48 -16.80 -2.91
CA MET A 10 -7.40 -16.31 -4.29
C MET A 10 -8.37 -15.14 -4.52
N ILE A 11 -9.62 -15.25 -4.07
CA ILE A 11 -10.61 -14.18 -4.21
C ILE A 11 -10.19 -12.96 -3.40
N ALA A 12 -9.77 -13.14 -2.15
CA ALA A 12 -9.29 -12.05 -1.29
C ALA A 12 -8.08 -11.34 -1.91
N GLY A 13 -7.09 -12.08 -2.40
CA GLY A 13 -5.93 -11.52 -3.09
C GLY A 13 -6.29 -10.76 -4.36
N THR A 14 -7.22 -11.30 -5.15
CA THR A 14 -7.70 -10.65 -6.39
C THR A 14 -8.45 -9.34 -6.08
N LEU A 15 -9.31 -9.34 -5.07
CA LEU A 15 -10.02 -8.14 -4.61
C LEU A 15 -9.06 -7.07 -4.09
N LEU A 16 -8.02 -7.48 -3.35
CA LEU A 16 -7.01 -6.59 -2.82
C LEU A 16 -6.15 -5.98 -3.94
N ALA A 17 -5.82 -6.78 -4.95
CA ALA A 17 -5.16 -6.29 -6.16
C ALA A 17 -6.05 -5.29 -6.92
N LEU A 18 -7.32 -5.60 -7.14
CA LEU A 18 -8.29 -4.69 -7.76
C LEU A 18 -8.42 -3.37 -7.00
N LEU A 19 -8.44 -3.42 -5.68
CA LEU A 19 -8.54 -2.24 -4.80
C LEU A 19 -7.36 -1.28 -4.98
N ILE A 20 -6.18 -1.78 -5.37
CA ILE A 20 -4.98 -0.96 -5.62
C ILE A 20 -4.90 -0.54 -7.09
N ILE A 21 -5.20 -1.46 -8.01
CA ILE A 21 -5.06 -1.23 -9.46
C ILE A 21 -6.08 -0.20 -9.96
N LEU A 22 -7.35 -0.25 -9.51
CA LEU A 22 -8.36 0.73 -9.92
C LEU A 22 -7.97 2.18 -9.62
N PRO A 23 -7.63 2.55 -8.38
CA PRO A 23 -7.23 3.92 -8.08
C PRO A 23 -5.91 4.29 -8.75
N ALA A 24 -4.97 3.35 -8.92
CA ALA A 24 -3.77 3.60 -9.72
C ALA A 24 -4.12 3.98 -11.16
N LEU A 25 -4.97 3.19 -11.84
CA LEU A 25 -5.44 3.51 -13.19
C LEU A 25 -6.19 4.85 -13.26
N ALA A 26 -7.01 5.17 -12.26
CA ALA A 26 -7.69 6.46 -12.18
C ALA A 26 -6.69 7.64 -12.09
N ILE A 27 -5.54 7.46 -11.44
CA ILE A 27 -4.50 8.50 -11.35
C ILE A 27 -3.81 8.74 -12.71
N PHE A 28 -3.60 7.67 -13.48
CA PHE A 28 -2.90 7.75 -14.77
C PHE A 28 -3.80 8.16 -15.94
N PHE A 29 -5.03 7.66 -16.00
CA PHE A 29 -5.90 7.81 -17.17
C PHE A 29 -7.05 8.80 -16.99
N ALA A 30 -7.43 9.14 -15.75
CA ALA A 30 -8.52 10.08 -15.50
C ALA A 30 -8.02 11.51 -15.25
N SER A 31 -8.89 12.49 -15.45
CA SER A 31 -8.63 13.91 -15.21
C SER A 31 -9.64 14.51 -14.24
N GLY A 32 -9.26 15.61 -13.57
CA GLY A 32 -10.14 16.35 -12.67
C GLY A 32 -10.50 15.58 -11.39
N TRP A 33 -11.78 15.59 -11.02
CA TRP A 33 -12.27 15.04 -9.75
C TRP A 33 -12.05 13.52 -9.59
N VAL A 34 -12.06 12.78 -10.69
CA VAL A 34 -11.85 11.31 -10.67
C VAL A 34 -10.40 10.96 -10.33
N LYS A 35 -9.44 11.73 -10.88
CA LYS A 35 -8.01 11.60 -10.53
C LYS A 35 -7.80 11.89 -9.06
N LEU A 36 -8.39 12.97 -8.55
CA LEU A 36 -8.27 13.38 -7.16
C LEU A 36 -8.86 12.32 -6.20
N ALA A 37 -10.02 11.74 -6.55
CA ALA A 37 -10.60 10.62 -5.80
C ALA A 37 -9.67 9.40 -5.78
N GLY A 38 -9.08 9.04 -6.93
CA GLY A 38 -8.08 7.96 -7.03
C GLY A 38 -6.84 8.22 -6.16
N GLN A 39 -6.30 9.44 -6.18
CA GLN A 39 -5.16 9.85 -5.35
C GLN A 39 -5.46 9.72 -3.85
N ILE A 40 -6.64 10.17 -3.41
CA ILE A 40 -7.07 10.07 -2.00
C ILE A 40 -7.20 8.61 -1.57
N VAL A 41 -7.93 7.79 -2.35
CA VAL A 41 -8.14 6.38 -2.02
C VAL A 41 -6.80 5.63 -1.95
N LEU A 42 -5.91 5.84 -2.92
CA LEU A 42 -4.59 5.20 -2.92
C LEU A 42 -3.74 5.65 -1.73
N SER A 43 -3.81 6.94 -1.36
CA SER A 43 -3.09 7.48 -0.19
C SER A 43 -3.59 6.88 1.13
N ILE A 44 -4.90 6.65 1.27
CA ILE A 44 -5.47 5.98 2.45
C ILE A 44 -4.96 4.54 2.54
N ILE A 45 -4.98 3.81 1.43
CA ILE A 45 -4.50 2.42 1.37
C ILE A 45 -3.01 2.35 1.75
N PHE A 46 -2.17 3.18 1.13
CA PHE A 46 -0.75 3.23 1.44
C PHE A 46 -0.47 3.71 2.87
N GLY A 47 -1.26 4.66 3.38
CA GLY A 47 -1.18 5.10 4.78
C GLY A 47 -1.47 3.97 5.76
N LEU A 48 -2.49 3.14 5.50
CA LEU A 48 -2.80 1.97 6.32
C LEU A 48 -1.67 0.94 6.28
N ILE A 49 -1.12 0.65 5.10
CA ILE A 49 0.02 -0.27 4.95
C ILE A 49 1.25 0.25 5.71
N ALA A 50 1.56 1.54 5.57
CA ALA A 50 2.67 2.17 6.28
C ALA A 50 2.47 2.11 7.80
N ALA A 51 1.25 2.35 8.31
CA ALA A 51 0.94 2.22 9.74
C ALA A 51 1.18 0.81 10.26
N VAL A 52 0.75 -0.22 9.50
CA VAL A 52 1.03 -1.63 9.84
C VAL A 52 2.52 -1.90 9.85
N PHE A 53 3.27 -1.41 8.86
CA PHE A 53 4.73 -1.59 8.79
C PHE A 53 5.45 -0.90 9.95
N LEU A 54 5.03 0.29 10.37
CA LEU A 54 5.58 0.99 11.53
C LEU A 54 5.31 0.23 12.83
N LEU A 55 4.09 -0.28 13.03
CA LEU A 55 3.74 -1.10 14.20
C LEU A 55 4.56 -2.39 14.23
N PHE A 56 4.67 -3.08 13.11
CA PHE A 56 5.42 -4.33 13.02
C PHE A 56 6.93 -4.10 13.16
N SER A 57 7.45 -3.01 12.61
CA SER A 57 8.81 -2.54 12.81
C SER A 57 9.12 -2.32 14.30
N TYR A 58 8.25 -1.60 15.01
CA TYR A 58 8.39 -1.36 16.44
C TYR A 58 8.44 -2.68 17.25
N ILE A 59 7.55 -3.62 16.93
CA ILE A 59 7.52 -4.94 17.57
C ILE A 59 8.82 -5.73 17.28
N CYS A 60 9.28 -5.77 16.03
CA CYS A 60 10.48 -6.50 15.63
C CYS A 60 11.76 -5.91 16.27
N ILE A 61 11.85 -4.59 16.39
CA ILE A 61 12.98 -3.92 17.06
C ILE A 61 13.00 -4.31 18.54
N ARG A 62 11.82 -4.32 19.19
CA ARG A 62 11.69 -4.70 20.60
C ARG A 62 12.01 -6.18 20.83
N ALA A 63 11.69 -7.05 19.87
CA ALA A 63 11.96 -8.49 19.90
C ALA A 63 13.40 -8.87 19.48
N GLN A 64 14.35 -7.93 19.45
CA GLN A 64 15.75 -8.10 19.00
C GLN A 64 15.95 -8.54 17.54
N ALA A 65 14.89 -8.66 16.73
CA ALA A 65 14.94 -8.90 15.30
C ALA A 65 15.22 -7.59 14.52
N LYS A 66 16.27 -6.86 14.91
CA LYS A 66 16.57 -5.49 14.44
C LYS A 66 16.68 -5.37 12.90
N LYS A 67 17.20 -6.40 12.23
CA LYS A 67 17.33 -6.44 10.76
C LYS A 67 15.97 -6.40 10.05
N TRP A 68 14.98 -7.13 10.58
CA TRP A 68 13.63 -7.17 10.04
C TRP A 68 12.86 -5.88 10.34
N GLY A 69 13.02 -5.34 11.56
CA GLY A 69 12.41 -4.06 11.93
C GLY A 69 12.92 -2.89 11.07
N MET A 70 14.24 -2.80 10.86
CA MET A 70 14.85 -1.79 9.99
C MET A 70 14.34 -1.86 8.54
N SER A 71 14.19 -3.08 7.99
CA SER A 71 13.65 -3.24 6.63
C SER A 71 12.20 -2.76 6.51
N LEU A 72 11.37 -3.06 7.51
CA LEU A 72 9.98 -2.61 7.56
C LEU A 72 9.87 -1.09 7.72
N LEU A 73 10.77 -0.49 8.51
CA LEU A 73 10.84 0.96 8.68
C LEU A 73 11.26 1.64 7.37
N LEU A 74 12.26 1.09 6.67
CA LEU A 74 12.67 1.58 5.35
C LEU A 74 11.52 1.47 4.34
N ALA A 75 10.78 0.37 4.34
CA ALA A 75 9.61 0.19 3.49
C ALA A 75 8.51 1.23 3.78
N ALA A 76 8.26 1.55 5.06
CA ALA A 76 7.31 2.59 5.44
C ALA A 76 7.73 3.99 4.95
N ILE A 77 9.04 4.31 4.98
CA ILE A 77 9.58 5.56 4.43
C ILE A 77 9.37 5.62 2.91
N VAL A 78 9.64 4.53 2.18
CA VAL A 78 9.40 4.45 0.74
C VAL A 78 7.92 4.66 0.41
N LEU A 79 7.01 4.05 1.18
CA LEU A 79 5.57 4.27 1.05
C LEU A 79 5.18 5.74 1.27
N ALA A 80 5.74 6.39 2.29
CA ALA A 80 5.51 7.82 2.51
C ALA A 80 6.00 8.68 1.34
N PHE A 81 7.15 8.32 0.75
CA PHE A 81 7.69 9.00 -0.43
C PHE A 81 6.81 8.80 -1.67
N LEU A 82 6.28 7.59 -1.89
CA LEU A 82 5.32 7.30 -2.94
C LEU A 82 4.04 8.13 -2.78
N ILE A 83 3.49 8.23 -1.57
CA ILE A 83 2.32 9.10 -1.31
C ILE A 83 2.67 10.54 -1.68
N TYR A 84 3.78 11.08 -1.17
CA TYR A 84 4.20 12.46 -1.47
C TYR A 84 4.32 12.72 -2.97
N ALA A 85 4.97 11.82 -3.71
CA ALA A 85 5.16 11.98 -5.14
C ALA A 85 3.84 11.87 -5.94
N ILE A 86 2.87 11.05 -5.49
CA ILE A 86 1.52 10.98 -6.08
C ILE A 86 0.85 12.36 -6.01
N TRP A 87 0.98 13.04 -4.87
CA TRP A 87 0.40 14.36 -4.63
C TRP A 87 1.14 15.48 -5.35
N MET A 88 2.46 15.38 -5.49
CA MET A 88 3.26 16.32 -6.26
C MET A 88 3.04 16.21 -7.79
N GLY A 89 2.26 15.22 -8.23
CA GLY A 89 2.00 14.99 -9.65
C GLY A 89 3.25 14.55 -10.42
N VAL A 90 4.28 14.07 -9.71
CA VAL A 90 5.47 13.52 -10.34
C VAL A 90 5.05 12.19 -10.98
N PRO A 91 5.12 12.04 -12.31
CA PRO A 91 4.86 10.76 -12.93
C PRO A 91 5.94 9.78 -12.43
N PHE A 92 5.51 8.66 -11.85
CA PHE A 92 6.42 7.55 -11.54
C PHE A 92 6.74 6.80 -12.83
N VAL A 93 7.54 7.43 -13.69
CA VAL A 93 8.18 6.85 -14.89
C VAL A 93 9.53 7.50 -15.06
#